data_AF-A0A969V4X2-F1
#
_entry.id   AF-A0A969V4X2-F1
#
_cell.length_a   1.000
_cell.length_b   1.000
_cell.length_c   1.000
_cell.angle_alpha   90.00
_cell.angle_beta   90.00
_cell.angle_gamma   90.00
#
_symmetry.space_group_name_H-M   'P 1'
#
loop_
_entity.id
_entity.type
_entity.pdbx_description
1 polymer ?
#
loop_
_entity_poly.entity_id
_entity_poly.type
_entity_poly.pdbx_seq_one_letter_code
_entity_poly.pdbx_strand_id
1 'polypeptide(L)'
;PFWFTSAGRYNSSSSSFDADITTFRDGQCFSCAFRRPTLQPVIGRIQLRFTNLTEGTLTWPFGTIAITRQVYGVSGGIEKMLGSYAFSTAGTSGRLHFGNWLRFTRTLPNASLGTIAEGTTEGGRIALAAFTADRTAILVLVDASTSFYESYLIPMSFFGTRGGNALWSTYSKTAAPVTPSALAFFSKIFSSAEVGAVGASELSSLKQTF
;
A
#
# COMPACT_ATOMS: atom_id res chain seq x y z
N PRO A 1 -17.42 9.84 32.89
CA PRO A 1 -16.78 9.10 31.78
C PRO A 1 -15.28 9.44 31.74
N PHE A 2 -14.44 8.47 31.36
CA PHE A 2 -13.00 8.65 31.26
C PHE A 2 -12.58 8.39 29.82
N TRP A 3 -11.76 9.27 29.26
CA TRP A 3 -11.29 9.17 27.88
C TRP A 3 -9.77 9.25 27.82
N PHE A 4 -9.18 8.44 26.96
CA PHE A 4 -7.75 8.46 26.65
C PHE A 4 -7.59 8.96 25.22
N THR A 5 -6.67 9.89 25.00
CA THR A 5 -6.36 10.37 23.65
C THR A 5 -4.85 10.48 23.47
N SER A 6 -4.41 10.18 22.25
CA SER A 6 -3.04 10.37 21.82
C SER A 6 -3.04 11.01 20.46
N ALA A 7 -2.17 12.01 20.28
CA ALA A 7 -2.07 12.77 19.06
C ALA A 7 -0.60 12.96 18.68
N GLY A 8 -0.29 12.83 17.40
CA GLY A 8 1.07 12.86 16.89
C GLY A 8 1.11 12.61 15.39
N ARG A 9 2.30 12.68 14.81
CA ARG A 9 2.52 12.37 13.39
C ARG A 9 2.91 10.92 13.22
N TYR A 10 2.26 10.24 12.28
CA TYR A 10 2.72 8.94 11.82
C TYR A 10 3.97 9.12 10.95
N ASN A 11 5.03 8.38 11.24
CA ASN A 11 6.25 8.33 10.44
C ASN A 11 6.13 7.18 9.44
N SER A 12 5.96 7.51 8.16
CA SER A 12 5.84 6.54 7.07
C SER A 12 7.15 5.80 6.79
N SER A 13 8.31 6.40 7.05
CA SER A 13 9.62 5.78 6.79
C SER A 13 9.94 4.68 7.80
N SER A 14 9.55 4.85 9.06
CA SER A 14 9.70 3.83 10.11
C SER A 14 8.42 3.04 10.40
N SER A 15 7.35 3.31 9.64
CA SER A 15 6.01 2.74 9.83
C SER A 15 5.51 2.80 11.29
N SER A 16 5.77 3.91 11.97
CA SER A 16 5.55 4.04 13.41
C SER A 16 4.84 5.32 13.82
N PHE A 17 4.13 5.26 14.93
CA PHE A 17 3.57 6.42 15.64
C PHE A 17 3.92 6.31 17.11
N ASP A 18 4.32 7.43 17.71
CA ASP A 18 4.66 7.52 19.11
C ASP A 18 4.10 8.83 19.66
N ALA A 19 3.32 8.76 20.73
CA ALA A 19 2.70 9.92 21.36
C ALA A 19 2.44 9.69 22.85
N ASP A 20 2.28 10.78 23.59
CA ASP A 20 1.79 10.73 24.96
C ASP A 20 0.31 10.31 25.01
N ILE A 21 -0.06 9.62 26.09
CA ILE A 21 -1.46 9.31 26.42
C ILE A 21 -1.96 10.36 27.39
N THR A 22 -2.73 11.30 26.85
CA THR A 22 -3.46 12.30 27.63
C THR A 22 -4.79 11.73 28.08
N THR A 23 -5.20 12.11 29.27
CA THR A 23 -6.43 11.61 29.86
C THR A 23 -7.38 12.73 30.21
N PHE A 24 -8.68 12.46 30.09
CA PHE A 24 -9.73 13.43 30.33
C PHE A 24 -10.80 12.82 31.24
N ARG A 25 -11.21 13.58 32.26
CA ARG A 25 -12.27 13.22 33.22
C ARG A 25 -13.42 14.21 33.17
N ASP A 26 -14.54 13.81 33.76
CA ASP A 26 -15.74 14.65 33.98
C ASP A 26 -16.32 15.28 32.72
N GLY A 27 -16.09 14.63 31.58
CA GLY A 27 -16.64 15.03 30.29
C GLY A 27 -18.14 14.75 30.17
N GLN A 28 -18.71 15.26 29.08
CA GLN A 28 -20.13 15.14 28.75
C GLN A 28 -20.61 13.67 28.70
N CYS A 29 -21.77 13.40 29.30
CA CYS A 29 -22.52 12.17 29.04
C CYS A 29 -23.29 12.27 27.72
N PHE A 30 -23.46 11.15 27.03
CA PHE A 30 -24.33 11.07 25.85
C PHE A 30 -25.73 11.57 26.26
N SER A 31 -26.26 12.60 25.58
CA SER A 31 -27.52 13.32 25.84
C SER A 31 -27.59 14.38 26.96
N CYS A 32 -26.49 14.72 27.63
CA CYS A 32 -26.49 15.75 28.68
C CYS A 32 -26.18 17.16 28.14
N ALA A 33 -26.47 18.21 28.92
CA ALA A 33 -25.94 19.55 28.65
C ALA A 33 -24.41 19.51 28.55
N PHE A 34 -23.84 20.36 27.69
CA PHE A 34 -22.41 20.37 27.46
C PHE A 34 -21.63 20.66 28.75
N ARG A 35 -20.63 19.83 29.03
CA ARG A 35 -19.67 20.02 30.13
C ARG A 35 -18.27 19.80 29.59
N ARG A 36 -17.41 20.81 29.74
CA ARG A 36 -16.01 20.73 29.30
C ARG A 36 -15.27 19.64 30.11
N PRO A 37 -14.57 18.71 29.46
CA PRO A 37 -13.76 17.72 30.17
C PRO A 37 -12.54 18.38 30.83
N THR A 38 -12.13 17.84 31.97
CA THR A 38 -10.93 18.26 32.70
C THR A 38 -9.75 17.42 32.24
N LEU A 39 -8.69 18.07 31.77
CA LEU A 39 -7.42 17.41 31.44
C LEU A 39 -6.80 16.83 32.71
N GLN A 40 -6.21 15.65 32.58
CA GLN A 40 -5.50 14.93 33.64
C GLN A 40 -4.03 14.72 33.21
N PRO A 41 -3.14 14.35 34.15
CA PRO A 41 -1.74 14.06 33.82
C PRO A 41 -1.58 13.01 32.73
N VAL A 42 -0.46 13.09 32.00
CA VAL A 42 -0.03 12.07 31.04
C VAL A 42 0.29 10.78 31.80
N ILE A 43 -0.26 9.66 31.34
CA ILE A 43 -0.13 8.36 32.03
C ILE A 43 0.91 7.44 31.39
N GLY A 44 1.60 7.91 30.36
CA GLY A 44 2.63 7.18 29.63
C GLY A 44 2.55 7.44 28.13
N ARG A 45 3.23 6.61 27.36
CA ARG A 45 3.31 6.72 25.90
C ARG A 45 2.66 5.53 25.21
N ILE A 46 2.08 5.81 24.06
CA ILE A 46 1.58 4.82 23.12
C ILE A 46 2.54 4.73 21.94
N GLN A 47 2.88 3.50 21.55
CA GLN A 47 3.69 3.21 20.38
C GLN A 47 2.93 2.26 19.47
N LEU A 48 2.69 2.69 18.25
CA LEU A 48 2.16 1.87 17.18
C LEU A 48 3.29 1.59 16.20
N ARG A 49 3.53 0.33 15.86
CA ARG A 49 4.53 -0.06 14.87
C ARG A 49 3.98 -1.14 13.95
N PHE A 50 3.96 -0.87 12.65
CA PHE A 50 3.55 -1.86 11.66
C PHE A 50 4.77 -2.64 11.17
N THR A 51 4.65 -3.97 11.11
CA THR A 51 5.67 -4.87 10.54
C THR A 51 5.43 -5.10 9.05
N ASN A 52 4.16 -5.04 8.63
CA ASN A 52 3.75 -5.03 7.24
C ASN A 52 2.48 -4.16 7.08
N LEU A 53 1.83 -4.22 5.92
CA LEU A 53 0.65 -3.40 5.64
C LEU A 53 -0.55 -3.60 6.57
N THR A 54 -0.73 -4.81 7.05
CA THR A 54 -1.93 -5.23 7.77
C THR A 54 -1.66 -5.55 9.22
N GLU A 55 -0.40 -5.78 9.59
CA GLU A 55 -0.03 -6.27 10.91
C GLU A 55 0.94 -5.31 11.60
N GLY A 56 0.73 -5.14 12.90
CA GLY A 56 1.58 -4.34 13.74
C GLY A 56 1.41 -4.67 15.20
N THR A 57 2.08 -3.88 16.03
CA THR A 57 1.97 -3.91 17.47
C THR A 57 1.56 -2.56 18.01
N LEU A 58 0.76 -2.60 19.08
CA LEU A 58 0.45 -1.49 19.94
C LEU A 58 1.12 -1.75 21.30
N THR A 59 2.10 -0.95 21.66
CA THR A 59 2.70 -0.92 23.00
C THR A 59 2.15 0.28 23.75
N TRP A 60 1.69 0.08 24.97
CA TRP A 60 1.10 1.10 25.84
C TRP A 60 1.42 0.73 27.30
N PRO A 61 1.19 1.60 28.29
CA PRO A 61 1.63 1.35 29.67
C PRO A 61 1.12 0.06 30.31
N PHE A 62 0.07 -0.54 29.73
CA PHE A 62 -0.57 -1.75 30.22
C PHE A 62 -0.16 -3.01 29.42
N GLY A 63 0.77 -2.90 28.47
CA GLY A 63 1.37 -4.04 27.78
C GLY A 63 1.57 -3.82 26.29
N THR A 64 1.74 -4.92 25.57
CA THR A 64 1.87 -4.93 24.11
C THR A 64 0.83 -5.87 23.54
N ILE A 65 0.08 -5.40 22.53
CA ILE A 65 -0.90 -6.22 21.82
C ILE A 65 -0.62 -6.20 20.32
N ALA A 66 -0.88 -7.33 19.66
CA ALA A 66 -0.90 -7.38 18.20
C ALA A 66 -2.14 -6.64 17.69
N ILE A 67 -1.97 -5.88 16.61
CA ILE A 67 -3.05 -5.14 15.96
C ILE A 67 -3.11 -5.52 14.49
N THR A 68 -4.33 -5.56 13.97
CA THR A 68 -4.57 -5.70 12.53
C THR A 68 -5.20 -4.43 12.01
N ARG A 69 -4.66 -3.91 10.93
CA ARG A 69 -5.21 -2.75 10.24
C ARG A 69 -6.47 -3.15 9.49
N GLN A 70 -7.58 -2.50 9.79
CA GLN A 70 -8.76 -2.58 8.92
C GLN A 70 -8.59 -1.63 7.73
N VAL A 71 -8.75 -2.18 6.53
CA VAL A 71 -8.67 -1.46 5.28
C VAL A 71 -10.10 -1.30 4.76
N TYR A 72 -10.58 -0.06 4.67
CA TYR A 72 -11.92 0.24 4.17
C TYR A 72 -11.85 0.90 2.80
N GLY A 73 -12.72 0.47 1.88
CA GLY A 73 -12.89 1.10 0.57
C GLY A 73 -11.78 0.81 -0.45
N VAL A 74 -10.78 -0.03 -0.14
CA VAL A 74 -9.75 -0.51 -1.10
C VAL A 74 -9.40 -1.97 -0.82
N SER A 75 -8.99 -2.73 -1.85
CA SER A 75 -8.52 -4.11 -1.64
C SER A 75 -7.22 -4.11 -0.82
N GLY A 76 -7.18 -4.98 0.20
CA GLY A 76 -5.95 -5.29 0.93
C GLY A 76 -4.96 -6.08 0.08
N GLY A 77 -5.44 -6.86 -0.88
CA GLY A 77 -4.67 -7.76 -1.74
C GLY A 77 -4.14 -7.12 -3.02
N ILE A 78 -3.61 -7.94 -3.91
CA ILE A 78 -2.95 -7.48 -5.15
C ILE A 78 -3.95 -6.87 -6.14
N GLU A 79 -5.26 -7.07 -5.94
CA GLU A 79 -6.33 -6.51 -6.77
C GLU A 79 -6.30 -4.98 -6.79
N LYS A 80 -5.63 -4.34 -5.82
CA LYS A 80 -5.40 -2.89 -5.85
C LYS A 80 -4.63 -2.44 -7.10
N MET A 81 -3.84 -3.33 -7.70
CA MET A 81 -3.12 -3.08 -8.94
C MET A 81 -4.02 -3.10 -10.18
N LEU A 82 -5.25 -3.59 -10.11
CA LEU A 82 -6.15 -3.61 -11.26
C LEU A 82 -6.55 -2.20 -11.67
N GLY A 83 -6.53 -1.91 -12.97
CA GLY A 83 -6.72 -0.57 -13.52
C GLY A 83 -5.63 -0.20 -14.52
N SER A 84 -5.58 1.08 -14.88
CA SER A 84 -4.54 1.61 -15.76
C SER A 84 -3.64 2.60 -15.04
N TYR A 85 -2.35 2.54 -15.35
CA TYR A 85 -1.30 3.23 -14.65
C TYR A 85 -0.33 3.87 -15.62
N ALA A 86 0.03 5.13 -15.36
CA ALA A 86 1.17 5.78 -15.97
C ALA A 86 2.35 5.71 -15.00
N PHE A 87 3.45 5.12 -15.45
CA PHE A 87 4.74 5.13 -14.77
C PHE A 87 5.67 6.08 -15.50
N SER A 88 6.54 6.75 -14.76
CA SER A 88 7.68 7.44 -15.37
C SER A 88 8.90 7.33 -14.50
N THR A 89 10.05 7.25 -15.16
CA THR A 89 11.34 6.99 -14.54
C THR A 89 12.21 8.23 -14.68
N ALA A 90 12.98 8.53 -13.64
CA ALA A 90 13.98 9.56 -13.68
C ALA A 90 15.35 8.92 -13.91
N GLY A 91 16.11 9.49 -14.85
CA GLY A 91 17.53 9.16 -15.01
C GLY A 91 18.34 9.71 -13.84
N THR A 92 19.64 9.41 -13.83
CA THR A 92 20.59 9.88 -12.80
C THR A 92 20.71 11.40 -12.69
N SER A 93 20.24 12.16 -13.69
CA SER A 93 20.16 13.62 -13.69
C SER A 93 18.88 14.19 -13.08
N GLY A 94 17.99 13.34 -12.55
CA GLY A 94 16.69 13.75 -12.01
C GLY A 94 15.66 14.16 -13.09
N ARG A 95 16.02 14.02 -14.37
CA ARG A 95 15.13 14.28 -15.51
C ARG A 95 14.34 13.04 -15.88
N LEU A 96 13.13 13.24 -16.40
CA LEU A 96 12.35 12.16 -16.98
C LEU A 96 13.12 11.48 -18.09
N HIS A 97 13.24 10.17 -17.99
CA HIS A 97 13.98 9.33 -18.91
C HIS A 97 13.03 8.54 -19.80
N PHE A 98 12.10 7.82 -19.19
CA PHE A 98 11.14 6.97 -19.89
C PHE A 98 9.80 6.91 -19.13
N GLY A 99 8.76 6.38 -19.78
CA GLY A 99 7.48 6.12 -19.15
C GLY A 99 6.79 4.91 -19.73
N ASN A 100 5.99 4.24 -18.91
CA ASN A 100 5.18 3.10 -19.32
C ASN A 100 3.72 3.36 -19.00
N TRP A 101 2.86 2.96 -19.93
CA TRP A 101 1.44 2.81 -19.67
C TRP A 101 1.13 1.33 -19.43
N LEU A 102 0.75 0.98 -18.21
CA LEU A 102 0.43 -0.39 -17.82
C LEU A 102 -1.07 -0.53 -17.53
N ARG A 103 -1.68 -1.59 -18.05
CA ARG A 103 -3.08 -1.93 -17.79
C ARG A 103 -3.18 -3.32 -17.20
N PHE A 104 -3.54 -3.42 -15.92
CA PHE A 104 -3.78 -4.68 -15.22
C PHE A 104 -5.26 -5.00 -15.22
N THR A 105 -5.61 -6.15 -15.78
CA THR A 105 -7.01 -6.51 -16.07
C THR A 105 -7.53 -7.68 -15.25
N ARG A 106 -6.63 -8.52 -14.71
CA ARG A 106 -7.03 -9.66 -13.90
C ARG A 106 -5.98 -10.04 -12.88
N THR A 107 -6.39 -10.85 -11.92
CA THR A 107 -5.48 -11.51 -10.99
C THR A 107 -5.41 -13.01 -11.27
N LEU A 108 -4.24 -13.60 -11.08
CA LEU A 108 -3.98 -15.02 -11.31
C LEU A 108 -3.35 -15.65 -10.05
N PRO A 109 -3.67 -16.92 -9.73
CA PRO A 109 -2.95 -17.65 -8.71
C PRO A 109 -1.54 -18.01 -9.22
N ASN A 110 -0.55 -17.91 -8.34
CA ASN A 110 0.82 -18.33 -8.56
C ASN A 110 1.30 -19.16 -7.35
N ALA A 111 1.91 -20.31 -7.63
CA ALA A 111 2.31 -21.27 -6.60
C ALA A 111 3.35 -20.72 -5.61
N SER A 112 4.21 -19.79 -6.04
CA SER A 112 5.32 -19.27 -5.25
C SER A 112 5.04 -17.88 -4.68
N LEU A 113 4.28 -17.06 -5.39
CA LEU A 113 4.04 -15.65 -5.05
C LEU A 113 2.64 -15.39 -4.48
N GLY A 114 1.78 -16.41 -4.42
CA GLY A 114 0.37 -16.23 -4.09
C GLY A 114 -0.39 -15.61 -5.27
N THR A 115 -1.29 -14.67 -5.01
CA THR A 115 -2.04 -14.02 -6.11
C THR A 115 -1.20 -12.91 -6.72
N ILE A 116 -1.13 -12.88 -8.06
CA ILE A 116 -0.46 -11.82 -8.83
C ILE A 116 -1.50 -11.06 -9.66
N ALA A 117 -1.22 -9.79 -9.99
CA ALA A 117 -1.98 -9.06 -11.00
C ALA A 117 -1.27 -9.17 -12.35
N GLU A 118 -2.02 -9.51 -13.39
CA GLU A 118 -1.53 -9.60 -14.76
C GLU A 118 -2.08 -8.42 -15.57
N GLY A 119 -1.22 -7.86 -16.40
CA GLY A 119 -1.51 -6.75 -17.27
C GLY A 119 -0.65 -6.73 -18.50
N THR A 120 -0.78 -5.65 -19.25
CA THR A 120 -0.03 -5.41 -20.47
C THR A 120 0.43 -3.97 -20.57
N THR A 121 1.50 -3.75 -21.34
CA THR A 121 1.86 -2.43 -21.86
C THR A 121 0.92 -2.04 -23.00
N GLU A 122 0.92 -0.77 -23.41
CA GLU A 122 0.22 -0.32 -24.62
C GLU A 122 0.68 -1.09 -25.87
N GLY A 123 1.96 -1.48 -25.93
CA GLY A 123 2.52 -2.31 -26.99
C GLY A 123 2.19 -3.82 -26.88
N GLY A 124 1.28 -4.21 -25.98
CA GLY A 124 0.83 -5.59 -25.81
C GLY A 124 1.82 -6.53 -25.13
N ARG A 125 2.90 -6.02 -24.52
CA ARG A 125 3.87 -6.83 -23.77
C ARG A 125 3.34 -7.12 -22.38
N ILE A 126 3.71 -8.26 -21.81
CA ILE A 126 3.22 -8.71 -20.50
C ILE A 126 3.81 -7.84 -19.38
N ALA A 127 2.96 -7.48 -18.43
CA ALA A 127 3.35 -6.91 -17.15
C ALA A 127 2.72 -7.71 -16.00
N LEU A 128 3.50 -8.01 -14.97
CA LEU A 128 3.06 -8.74 -13.77
C LEU A 128 3.31 -7.89 -12.53
N ALA A 129 2.42 -7.93 -11.56
CA ALA A 129 2.61 -7.30 -10.26
C ALA A 129 2.37 -8.31 -9.13
N ALA A 130 3.26 -8.33 -8.15
CA ALA A 130 3.18 -9.19 -6.99
C ALA A 130 3.67 -8.45 -5.73
N PHE A 131 3.24 -8.90 -4.56
CA PHE A 131 3.85 -8.43 -3.32
C PHE A 131 5.29 -8.97 -3.20
N THR A 132 6.16 -8.17 -2.59
CA THR A 132 7.43 -8.69 -2.07
C THR A 132 7.17 -9.73 -0.97
N ALA A 133 8.14 -10.61 -0.70
CA ALA A 133 7.98 -11.70 0.26
C ALA A 133 7.63 -11.20 1.68
N ASP A 134 8.16 -10.04 2.07
CA ASP A 134 7.89 -9.36 3.34
C ASP A 134 6.61 -8.51 3.32
N ARG A 135 5.93 -8.41 2.17
CA ARG A 135 4.72 -7.61 1.93
C ARG A 135 4.88 -6.14 2.35
N THR A 136 6.06 -5.56 2.12
CA THR A 136 6.33 -4.13 2.34
C THR A 136 6.26 -3.32 1.04
N ALA A 137 6.42 -3.98 -0.11
CA ALA A 137 6.33 -3.37 -1.43
C ALA A 137 5.50 -4.21 -2.42
N ILE A 138 5.11 -3.59 -3.53
CA ILE A 138 4.65 -4.30 -4.74
C ILE A 138 5.76 -4.19 -5.77
N LEU A 139 6.21 -5.33 -6.29
CA LEU A 139 7.11 -5.39 -7.43
C LEU A 139 6.26 -5.57 -8.69
N VAL A 140 6.43 -4.65 -9.63
CA VAL A 140 5.92 -4.74 -10.98
C VAL A 140 7.07 -5.15 -11.89
N LEU A 141 6.89 -6.18 -12.69
CA LEU A 141 7.83 -6.65 -13.70
C LEU A 141 7.20 -6.49 -15.08
N VAL A 142 7.92 -5.88 -16.01
CA VAL A 142 7.47 -5.62 -17.37
C VAL A 142 8.44 -6.29 -18.34
N ASP A 143 7.91 -7.07 -19.27
CA ASP A 143 8.67 -7.44 -20.48
C ASP A 143 8.83 -6.18 -21.32
N ALA A 144 9.99 -5.52 -21.24
CA ALA A 144 10.20 -4.21 -21.86
C ALA A 144 10.63 -4.34 -23.33
N SER A 145 11.46 -5.34 -23.63
CA SER A 145 11.94 -5.62 -24.98
C SER A 145 12.27 -7.10 -25.18
N THR A 146 12.70 -7.49 -26.37
CA THR A 146 13.20 -8.87 -26.61
C THR A 146 14.38 -9.23 -25.70
N SER A 147 15.14 -8.25 -25.23
CA SER A 147 16.39 -8.45 -24.50
C SER A 147 16.38 -7.94 -23.07
N PHE A 148 15.37 -7.16 -22.66
CA PHE A 148 15.35 -6.50 -21.35
C PHE A 148 14.03 -6.69 -20.61
N TYR A 149 14.14 -6.79 -19.29
CA TYR A 149 13.05 -6.56 -18.36
C TYR A 149 13.18 -5.15 -17.75
N GLU A 150 12.04 -4.57 -17.41
CA GLU A 150 11.96 -3.43 -16.52
C GLU A 150 11.21 -3.81 -15.26
N SER A 151 11.60 -3.23 -14.13
CA SER A 151 10.86 -3.43 -12.89
C SER A 151 10.65 -2.13 -12.12
N TYR A 152 9.50 -2.08 -11.44
CA TYR A 152 9.11 -0.99 -10.56
C TYR A 152 8.85 -1.57 -9.18
N LEU A 153 9.57 -1.06 -8.17
CA LEU A 153 9.28 -1.36 -6.78
C LEU A 153 8.45 -0.20 -6.22
N ILE A 154 7.20 -0.47 -5.92
CA ILE A 154 6.28 0.49 -5.30
C ILE A 154 6.34 0.26 -3.79
N PRO A 155 7.04 1.10 -3.01
CA PRO A 155 6.99 1.04 -1.57
C PRO A 155 5.54 1.29 -1.17
N MET A 156 4.96 0.38 -0.40
CA MET A 156 3.55 0.52 -0.11
C MET A 156 3.36 1.59 0.95
N SER A 157 2.64 2.64 0.58
CA SER A 157 1.98 3.52 1.54
C SER A 157 0.50 3.14 1.65
N PHE A 158 -0.10 3.50 2.78
CA PHE A 158 -1.48 3.17 3.14
C PHE A 158 -2.54 3.52 2.07
N PHE A 159 -2.34 4.60 1.30
CA PHE A 159 -3.41 5.25 0.53
C PHE A 159 -3.73 4.57 -0.81
N GLY A 160 -3.34 3.30 -0.95
CA GLY A 160 -3.53 2.53 -2.17
C GLY A 160 -2.54 2.93 -3.27
N THR A 161 -2.64 2.25 -4.41
CA THR A 161 -1.77 2.48 -5.56
C THR A 161 -2.33 3.58 -6.45
N ARG A 162 -2.89 4.67 -5.90
CA ARG A 162 -3.39 5.78 -6.73
C ARG A 162 -2.26 6.61 -7.33
N GLY A 163 -1.11 6.66 -6.67
CA GLY A 163 0.11 7.25 -7.19
C GLY A 163 1.12 7.51 -6.08
N GLY A 164 2.35 7.77 -6.46
CA GLY A 164 3.43 8.05 -5.53
C GLY A 164 4.79 7.73 -6.11
N ASN A 165 5.78 7.70 -5.21
CA ASN A 165 7.14 7.33 -5.55
C ASN A 165 7.24 5.82 -5.76
N ALA A 166 8.09 5.44 -6.70
CA ALA A 166 8.53 4.09 -6.93
C ALA A 166 10.05 4.09 -7.13
N LEU A 167 10.66 2.92 -7.10
CA LEU A 167 12.01 2.71 -7.58
C LEU A 167 11.94 1.93 -8.89
N TRP A 168 12.91 2.15 -9.76
CA TRP A 168 12.99 1.54 -11.09
C TRP A 168 14.36 0.90 -11.32
N SER A 169 14.36 -0.17 -12.11
CA SER A 169 15.55 -0.70 -12.77
C SER A 169 15.20 -1.31 -14.12
N THR A 170 16.21 -1.43 -14.97
CA THR A 170 16.18 -2.23 -16.19
C THR A 170 17.35 -3.20 -16.17
N TYR A 171 17.14 -4.43 -16.63
CA TYR A 171 18.18 -5.45 -16.67
C TYR A 171 17.97 -6.41 -17.84
N SER A 172 19.07 -6.96 -18.35
CA SER A 172 19.02 -7.95 -19.43
C SER A 172 18.28 -9.21 -18.99
N LYS A 173 17.50 -9.83 -19.89
CA LYS A 173 16.84 -11.12 -19.63
C LYS A 173 17.83 -12.26 -19.34
N THR A 174 19.09 -12.09 -19.73
CA THR A 174 20.18 -13.03 -19.47
C THR A 174 20.97 -12.71 -18.19
N ALA A 175 20.72 -11.57 -17.56
CA ALA A 175 21.38 -11.16 -16.33
C ALA A 175 20.56 -11.54 -15.10
N ALA A 176 21.22 -11.56 -13.94
CA ALA A 176 20.53 -11.66 -12.67
C ALA A 176 19.60 -10.44 -12.47
N PRO A 177 18.40 -10.62 -11.88
CA PRO A 177 17.52 -9.51 -11.54
C PRO A 177 18.22 -8.49 -10.65
N VAL A 178 17.99 -7.21 -10.93
CA VAL A 178 18.56 -6.09 -10.16
C VAL A 178 17.46 -5.45 -9.31
N THR A 179 17.72 -5.26 -8.02
CA THR A 179 16.82 -4.52 -7.13
C THR A 179 16.63 -3.09 -7.64
N PRO A 180 15.38 -2.64 -7.89
CA PRO A 180 15.10 -1.27 -8.30
C PRO A 180 15.68 -0.24 -7.34
N SER A 181 16.34 0.79 -7.88
CA SER A 181 17.04 1.81 -7.07
C SER A 181 16.99 3.22 -7.66
N ALA A 182 16.76 3.35 -8.97
CA ALA A 182 16.57 4.65 -9.61
C ALA A 182 15.18 5.21 -9.30
N LEU A 183 15.04 6.53 -9.26
CA LEU A 183 13.76 7.16 -8.91
C LEU A 183 12.73 6.94 -10.01
N ALA A 184 11.50 6.63 -9.62
CA ALA A 184 10.35 6.59 -10.48
C ALA A 184 9.12 7.17 -9.77
N PHE A 185 8.12 7.52 -10.56
CA PHE A 185 6.80 7.82 -10.06
C PHE A 185 5.76 7.00 -10.81
N PHE A 186 4.61 6.83 -10.20
CA PHE A 186 3.46 6.23 -10.86
C PHE A 186 2.18 6.95 -10.47
N SER A 187 1.18 6.85 -11.34
CA SER A 187 -0.18 7.32 -11.07
C SER A 187 -1.18 6.37 -11.71
N LYS A 188 -2.24 6.05 -10.97
CA LYS A 188 -3.40 5.33 -11.50
C LYS A 188 -4.28 6.32 -12.23
N ILE A 189 -4.46 6.09 -13.53
CA ILE A 189 -5.26 6.93 -14.40
C ILE A 189 -6.70 6.44 -14.46
N PHE A 190 -6.90 5.13 -14.59
CA PHE A 190 -8.22 4.51 -14.65
C PHE A 190 -8.38 3.44 -13.58
N SER A 191 -9.54 3.42 -12.94
CA SER A 191 -9.97 2.38 -12.00
C SER A 191 -10.11 1.01 -12.68
N SER A 192 -10.23 -0.05 -11.88
CA SER A 192 -10.53 -1.39 -12.38
C SER A 192 -11.85 -1.42 -13.14
N ALA A 193 -12.88 -0.75 -12.64
CA ALA A 193 -14.20 -0.67 -13.26
C ALA A 193 -14.15 -0.01 -14.65
N GLU A 194 -13.45 1.13 -14.78
CA GLU A 194 -13.33 1.85 -16.05
C GLU A 194 -12.58 1.05 -17.12
N VAL A 195 -11.69 0.14 -16.72
CA VAL A 195 -10.96 -0.73 -17.65
C VAL A 195 -11.56 -2.13 -17.78
N GLY A 196 -12.71 -2.41 -17.17
CA GLY A 196 -13.33 -3.74 -17.16
C GLY A 196 -12.45 -4.83 -16.55
N ALA A 197 -11.60 -4.48 -15.58
CA ALA A 197 -10.75 -5.44 -14.87
C ALA A 197 -11.54 -6.18 -13.80
N VAL A 198 -11.29 -7.49 -13.65
CA VAL A 198 -11.99 -8.35 -12.68
C VAL A 198 -10.97 -9.00 -11.75
N GLY A 199 -11.12 -8.77 -10.45
CA GLY A 199 -10.31 -9.43 -9.42
C GLY A 199 -10.81 -10.83 -9.08
N ALA A 200 -9.92 -11.70 -8.62
CA ALA A 200 -10.27 -13.04 -8.16
C ALA A 200 -11.22 -13.00 -6.94
N SER A 201 -11.14 -11.96 -6.10
CA SER A 201 -12.03 -11.75 -4.96
C SER A 201 -13.45 -11.31 -5.37
N GLU A 202 -13.63 -10.54 -6.44
CA GLU A 202 -14.95 -10.12 -6.94
C GLU A 202 -15.73 -11.26 -7.63
N LEU A 203 -15.03 -12.26 -8.17
CA LEU A 203 -15.66 -13.49 -8.67
C LEU A 203 -16.29 -14.33 -7.55
N SER A 204 -15.82 -14.18 -6.30
CA SER A 204 -16.38 -14.89 -5.16
C SER A 204 -17.65 -14.24 -4.60
N SER A 205 -17.78 -12.91 -4.70
CA SER A 205 -19.00 -12.20 -4.28
C SER A 205 -20.13 -12.30 -5.31
N LEU A 206 -19.81 -12.36 -6.61
CA LEU A 206 -20.81 -12.57 -7.67
C LEU A 206 -21.39 -14.00 -7.68
N LYS A 207 -20.64 -14.99 -7.18
CA LYS A 207 -21.15 -16.37 -7.03
C LYS A 207 -22.07 -16.57 -5.83
N GLN A 208 -22.27 -15.56 -4.97
CA GLN A 208 -23.23 -15.62 -3.87
C GLN A 208 -24.58 -14.96 -4.21
N THR A 209 -24.80 -14.55 -5.46
CA THR A 209 -26.05 -13.88 -5.88
C THR A 209 -26.79 -14.61 -7.00
N PHE A 210 -26.52 -15.90 -7.22
CA PHE A 210 -27.34 -16.78 -8.07
C PHE A 210 -27.52 -18.15 -7.42
#